data_AF-A0A379TL83-F1
#
_entry.id   AF-A0A379TL83-F1
#
_cell.length_a   1.000
_cell.length_b   1.000
_cell.length_c   1.000
_cell.angle_alpha   90.00
_cell.angle_beta   90.00
_cell.angle_gamma   90.00
#
_symmetry.space_group_name_H-M   'P 1'
#
loop_
_entity.id
_entity.type
_entity.pdbx_description
1 polymer ?
#
loop_
_entity_poly.entity_id
_entity_poly.type
_entity_poly.pdbx_seq_one_letter_code
_entity_poly.pdbx_strand_id
1 'polypeptide(L)'
;MRLEAKGEYWFRRQELQASSKPEYLGPGTLARSEYARCDGHFYLHKKEPKGRKNKRSRCGIARPSQIKDASPAAKEPWLIFSSTDDFKPRVIMKLYSRRIQIEQRFRDEKVSA
;
A
#
# COMPACT_ATOMS: atom_id res chain seq x y z
N MET A 1 -11.67 -6.72 -3.88
CA MET A 1 -11.29 -6.65 -5.31
C MET A 1 -11.53 -8.00 -5.94
N ARG A 2 -11.78 -8.06 -7.25
CA ARG A 2 -11.87 -9.31 -8.01
C ARG A 2 -10.71 -9.36 -8.98
N LEU A 3 -10.10 -10.53 -9.14
CA LEU A 3 -9.03 -10.78 -10.11
C LEU A 3 -9.58 -11.74 -11.16
N GLU A 4 -9.40 -11.46 -12.44
CA GLU A 4 -9.94 -12.29 -13.53
C GLU A 4 -9.37 -13.72 -13.48
N ALA A 5 -8.07 -13.86 -13.19
CA ALA A 5 -7.39 -15.15 -13.06
C ALA A 5 -7.93 -16.04 -11.93
N LYS A 6 -8.78 -15.50 -11.05
CA LYS A 6 -9.38 -16.21 -9.90
C LYS A 6 -10.91 -16.33 -10.03
N GLY A 7 -11.47 -15.97 -11.19
CA GLY A 7 -12.89 -16.08 -11.49
C GLY A 7 -13.77 -15.08 -10.73
N GLU A 8 -14.89 -15.55 -10.19
CA GLU A 8 -15.90 -14.71 -9.50
C GLU A 8 -15.56 -14.39 -8.04
N TYR A 9 -14.41 -14.83 -7.55
CA TYR A 9 -14.06 -14.63 -6.15
C TYR A 9 -13.60 -13.20 -5.85
N TRP A 10 -14.18 -12.63 -4.80
CA TRP A 10 -13.87 -11.29 -4.33
C TRP A 10 -12.95 -11.34 -3.10
N PHE A 11 -11.70 -11.00 -3.33
CA PHE A 11 -10.65 -10.96 -2.31
C PHE A 11 -10.74 -9.71 -1.44
N ARG A 12 -10.48 -9.88 -0.15
CA ARG A 12 -10.03 -8.78 0.72
C ARG A 12 -8.51 -8.64 0.62
N ARG A 13 -7.99 -7.45 0.93
CA ARG A 13 -6.54 -7.18 0.92
C ARG A 13 -5.76 -8.17 1.79
N GLN A 14 -6.33 -8.57 2.94
CA GLN A 14 -5.67 -9.43 3.92
C GLN A 14 -5.47 -10.87 3.44
N GLU A 15 -6.24 -11.32 2.45
CA GLU A 15 -6.16 -12.67 1.91
C GLU A 15 -5.00 -12.83 0.91
N LEU A 16 -4.45 -11.72 0.42
CA LEU A 16 -3.34 -11.72 -0.53
C LEU A 16 -2.01 -11.91 0.19
N GLN A 17 -1.26 -12.92 -0.22
CA GLN A 17 0.10 -13.14 0.24
C GLN A 17 1.06 -12.29 -0.60
N ALA A 18 1.67 -11.30 0.05
CA ALA A 18 2.57 -10.37 -0.62
C ALA A 18 4.03 -10.75 -0.38
N SER A 19 4.80 -10.80 -1.46
CA SER A 19 6.24 -11.04 -1.45
C SER A 19 7.04 -9.74 -1.49
N SER A 20 8.34 -9.82 -1.21
CA SER A 20 9.27 -8.70 -1.39
C SER A 20 9.64 -8.41 -2.82
N LYS A 21 9.31 -9.31 -3.75
CA LYS A 21 9.35 -9.02 -5.18
C LYS A 21 8.04 -8.36 -5.61
N PRO A 22 8.07 -7.22 -6.31
CA PRO A 22 6.88 -6.65 -6.92
C PRO A 22 6.23 -7.63 -7.90
N GLU A 23 4.95 -7.89 -7.71
CA GLU A 23 4.18 -8.86 -8.48
C GLU A 23 3.02 -8.17 -9.20
N TYR A 24 2.77 -8.63 -10.43
CA TYR A 24 1.57 -8.28 -11.18
C TYR A 24 0.53 -9.37 -10.94
N LEU A 25 -0.60 -9.02 -10.35
CA LEU A 25 -1.69 -9.96 -10.06
C LEU A 25 -2.63 -10.16 -11.26
N GLY A 26 -2.53 -9.32 -12.28
CA GLY A 26 -3.38 -9.35 -13.46
C GLY A 26 -4.47 -8.27 -13.46
N PRO A 27 -5.31 -8.28 -14.51
CA PRO A 27 -6.49 -7.44 -14.59
C PRO A 27 -7.58 -7.88 -13.61
N GLY A 28 -8.47 -6.97 -13.28
CA GLY A 28 -9.63 -7.24 -12.46
C GLY A 28 -10.43 -6.00 -12.10
N THR A 29 -11.39 -6.20 -11.20
CA THR A 29 -12.40 -5.21 -10.85
C THR A 29 -12.23 -4.70 -9.42
N LEU A 30 -12.17 -3.37 -9.29
CA LEU A 30 -12.24 -2.65 -8.04
C LEU A 30 -13.71 -2.30 -7.73
N ALA A 31 -14.14 -2.60 -6.50
CA ALA A 31 -15.50 -2.45 -5.96
C ALA A 31 -16.58 -3.38 -6.55
N ARG A 32 -17.49 -3.84 -5.66
CA ARG A 32 -18.61 -4.73 -6.01
C ARG A 32 -19.79 -3.97 -6.61
N SER A 33 -20.06 -2.78 -6.07
CA SER A 33 -21.17 -1.92 -6.47
C SER A 33 -20.98 -1.41 -7.89
N GLU A 34 -22.06 -1.37 -8.65
CA GLU A 34 -22.05 -1.03 -10.08
C GLU A 34 -21.52 0.38 -10.35
N TYR A 35 -21.96 1.37 -9.57
CA TYR A 35 -21.56 2.78 -9.74
C TYR A 35 -20.09 3.07 -9.38
N ALA A 36 -19.43 2.19 -8.61
CA ALA A 36 -18.03 2.35 -8.21
C ALA A 36 -17.12 1.32 -8.88
N ARG A 37 -17.67 0.54 -9.82
CA ARG A 37 -16.96 -0.54 -10.50
C ARG A 37 -15.91 0.07 -11.40
N CYS A 38 -14.65 -0.29 -11.17
CA CYS A 38 -13.55 0.12 -12.02
C CYS A 38 -12.71 -1.09 -12.41
N ASP A 39 -12.55 -1.30 -13.70
CA ASP A 39 -11.67 -2.33 -14.23
C ASP A 39 -10.27 -1.78 -14.46
N GLY A 40 -9.27 -2.62 -14.23
CA GLY A 40 -7.88 -2.23 -14.35
C GLY A 40 -6.96 -3.30 -13.77
N HIS A 41 -5.77 -2.89 -13.38
CA HIS A 41 -4.63 -3.77 -13.14
C HIS A 41 -4.18 -3.71 -11.69
N PHE A 42 -3.94 -4.87 -11.09
CA PHE A 42 -3.52 -4.98 -9.70
C PHE A 42 -2.05 -5.35 -9.56
N TYR A 43 -1.36 -4.64 -8.68
CA TYR A 43 0.04 -4.87 -8.34
C TYR A 43 0.19 -5.04 -6.84
N LEU A 44 1.03 -5.98 -6.43
CA LEU A 44 1.26 -6.31 -5.03
C LEU A 44 2.74 -6.26 -4.70
N HIS A 45 3.09 -5.64 -3.58
CA HIS A 45 4.46 -5.63 -3.09
C HIS A 45 4.50 -5.40 -1.57
N LYS A 46 5.29 -6.20 -0.87
CA LYS A 46 5.60 -5.98 0.54
C LYS A 46 7.03 -5.51 0.69
N LYS A 47 7.24 -4.38 1.36
CA LYS A 47 8.60 -3.93 1.67
C LYS A 47 9.22 -4.83 2.74
N GLU A 48 10.51 -5.13 2.56
CA GLU A 48 11.29 -5.81 3.57
C GLU A 48 11.33 -4.99 4.87
N PRO A 49 11.20 -5.63 6.05
CA PRO A 49 11.29 -4.94 7.33
C PRO A 49 12.66 -4.28 7.49
N LYS A 50 12.70 -2.94 7.60
CA LYS A 50 13.95 -2.20 7.78
C LYS A 50 14.46 -2.13 9.22
N GLY A 51 13.97 -3.00 10.12
CA GLY A 51 14.39 -3.04 11.53
C GLY A 51 14.16 -1.76 12.35
N ARG A 52 13.34 -0.82 11.86
CA ARG A 52 13.11 0.47 12.52
C ARG A 52 12.48 0.26 13.90
N LYS A 53 13.11 0.81 14.92
CA LYS A 53 12.57 0.87 16.28
C LYS A 53 12.02 2.29 16.52
N ASN A 54 10.85 2.38 17.15
CA ASN A 54 10.32 3.66 17.59
C ASN A 54 11.24 4.21 18.70
N LYS A 55 12.03 5.24 18.37
CA LYS A 55 12.87 5.97 19.32
C LYS A 55 12.08 7.17 19.82
N ARG A 56 11.94 7.28 21.13
CA ARG A 56 11.29 8.42 21.80
C ARG A 56 12.35 9.29 22.47
N SER A 57 12.12 10.61 22.51
CA SER A 57 12.87 11.50 23.38
C SER A 57 12.49 11.23 24.84
N ARG A 58 13.43 11.45 25.77
CA ARG A 58 13.25 11.14 27.21
C ARG A 58 12.01 11.80 27.84
N CYS A 59 11.55 12.93 27.32
CA CYS A 59 10.45 13.73 27.87
C CYS A 59 9.23 13.85 26.94
N GLY A 60 9.15 13.04 25.88
CA GLY A 60 8.01 13.09 24.95
C GLY A 60 6.76 12.38 25.51
N ILE A 61 5.59 12.98 25.34
CA ILE A 61 4.30 12.36 25.71
C ILE A 61 4.16 11.03 24.96
N ALA A 62 4.02 9.93 25.71
CA ALA A 62 3.72 8.64 25.12
C ALA A 62 2.28 8.62 24.60
N ARG A 63 2.11 8.25 23.33
CA ARG A 63 0.80 8.02 22.70
C ARG A 63 0.69 6.56 22.27
N PRO A 64 0.35 5.63 23.19
CA PRO A 64 0.39 4.19 22.92
C PRO A 64 -0.53 3.76 21.78
N SER A 65 -1.70 4.40 21.62
CA SER A 65 -2.64 4.14 20.52
C SER A 65 -1.98 4.35 19.16
N GLN A 66 -1.37 5.52 18.95
CA GLN A 66 -0.66 5.84 17.70
C GLN A 66 0.46 4.85 17.39
N ILE A 67 1.18 4.39 18.42
CA ILE A 67 2.26 3.40 18.25
C ILE A 67 1.68 2.04 17.84
N LYS A 68 0.57 1.64 18.48
CA LYS A 68 -0.13 0.37 18.21
C LYS A 68 -0.66 0.33 16.78
N ASP A 69 -1.18 1.44 16.27
CA ASP A 69 -1.81 1.50 14.94
C ASP A 69 -0.78 1.74 13.82
N ALA A 70 0.26 2.56 14.07
CA ALA A 70 1.25 2.90 13.05
C ALA A 70 2.19 1.73 12.69
N SER A 71 2.53 0.88 13.68
CA SER A 71 3.50 -0.21 13.47
C SER A 71 2.99 -1.31 12.53
N PRO A 72 1.75 -1.83 12.67
CA PRO A 72 1.15 -2.74 11.69
C PRO A 72 0.95 -2.09 10.33
N ALA A 73 0.41 -0.86 10.29
CA ALA A 73 0.15 -0.13 9.05
C ALA A 73 1.41 0.05 8.20
N ALA A 74 2.56 0.33 8.83
CA ALA A 74 3.84 0.46 8.13
C ALA A 74 4.38 -0.86 7.54
N LYS A 75 3.88 -2.01 8.02
CA LYS A 75 4.27 -3.36 7.56
C LYS A 75 3.26 -3.94 6.58
N GLU A 76 2.13 -3.27 6.34
CA GLU A 76 1.12 -3.76 5.41
C GLU A 76 1.67 -3.75 3.98
N PRO A 77 1.33 -4.78 3.19
CA PRO A 77 1.70 -4.81 1.78
C PRO A 77 1.00 -3.70 1.00
N TRP A 78 1.71 -3.17 0.01
CA TRP A 78 1.18 -2.22 -0.94
C TRP A 78 0.40 -2.97 -2.00
N LEU A 79 -0.91 -2.71 -2.03
CA LEU A 79 -1.80 -3.09 -3.11
C LEU A 79 -2.07 -1.83 -3.93
N ILE A 80 -1.68 -1.84 -5.20
CA ILE A 80 -1.84 -0.72 -6.11
C ILE A 80 -2.78 -1.14 -7.22
N PHE A 81 -3.72 -0.26 -7.53
CA PHE A 81 -4.58 -0.35 -8.69
C PHE A 81 -4.17 0.69 -9.71
N SER A 82 -4.11 0.32 -10.99
CA SER A 82 -3.82 1.23 -12.09
C SER A 82 -4.72 0.94 -13.28
N SER A 83 -5.05 1.94 -14.07
CA SER A 83 -5.80 1.78 -15.31
C SER A 83 -4.95 1.29 -16.48
N THR A 84 -3.62 1.16 -16.32
CA THR A 84 -2.68 0.72 -17.37
C THR A 84 -1.76 -0.41 -16.88
N ASP A 85 -1.37 -1.29 -17.80
CA ASP A 85 -0.33 -2.31 -17.65
C ASP A 85 0.92 -2.10 -18.51
N ASP A 86 1.07 -0.91 -19.10
CA ASP A 86 2.23 -0.54 -19.93
C ASP A 86 3.57 -0.62 -19.16
N PHE A 87 3.50 -0.60 -17.83
CA PHE A 87 4.67 -0.53 -16.96
C PHE A 87 4.90 -1.83 -16.21
N LYS A 88 6.17 -2.26 -16.19
CA LYS A 88 6.62 -3.37 -15.34
C LYS A 88 6.31 -3.07 -13.86
N PRO A 89 5.96 -4.07 -13.03
CA PRO A 89 5.61 -3.89 -11.62
C PRO A 89 6.65 -3.10 -10.81
N ARG A 90 7.93 -3.28 -11.14
CA ARG A 90 9.03 -2.53 -10.51
C ARG A 90 8.93 -1.01 -10.73
N VAL A 91 8.45 -0.58 -11.90
CA VAL A 91 8.28 0.84 -12.24
C VAL A 91 7.07 1.42 -11.50
N ILE A 92 5.94 0.71 -11.51
CA ILE A 92 4.74 1.07 -10.72
C ILE A 92 5.08 1.26 -9.24
N MET A 93 5.85 0.33 -8.65
CA MET A 93 6.26 0.44 -7.26
C MET A 93 7.20 1.63 -7.00
N LYS A 94 8.06 2.00 -7.95
CA LYS A 94 8.89 3.21 -7.84
C LYS A 94 8.04 4.47 -7.86
N LEU A 95 7.09 4.57 -8.80
CA LEU A 95 6.17 5.71 -8.90
C LEU A 95 5.38 5.90 -7.62
N TYR A 96 4.79 4.83 -7.11
CA TYR A 96 4.02 4.89 -5.87
C TYR A 96 4.89 5.19 -4.64
N SER A 97 6.11 4.65 -4.58
CA SER A 97 7.05 5.02 -3.52
C SER A 97 7.42 6.50 -3.55
N ARG A 98 7.50 7.11 -4.74
CA ARG A 98 7.75 8.56 -4.88
C ARG A 98 6.55 9.39 -4.44
N ARG A 99 5.32 8.98 -4.80
CA ARG A 99 4.09 9.61 -4.31
C ARG A 99 4.07 9.67 -2.78
N ILE A 100 4.36 8.56 -2.11
CA ILE A 100 4.40 8.52 -0.62
C ILE A 100 5.43 9.51 -0.06
N GLN A 101 6.60 9.65 -0.69
CA GLN A 101 7.62 10.62 -0.24
C GLN A 101 7.13 12.06 -0.36
N ILE A 102 6.41 12.39 -1.44
CA ILE A 102 5.84 13.71 -1.66
C ILE A 102 4.79 14.00 -0.56
N GLU A 103 3.87 13.08 -0.32
CA GLU A 103 2.85 13.19 0.73
C GLU A 103 3.45 13.32 2.14
N GLN A 104 4.58 12.67 2.40
CA GLN A 104 5.27 12.79 3.69
C GLN A 104 5.92 14.17 3.83
N ARG A 105 6.60 14.67 2.78
CA ARG A 105 7.21 16.01 2.80
C ARG A 105 6.19 17.10 3.13
N PHE A 106 5.02 17.05 2.50
CA PHE A 106 3.94 18.00 2.78
C PHE A 106 3.43 17.94 4.23
N ARG A 107 3.47 16.77 4.89
CA ARG A 107 3.11 16.65 6.31
C ARG A 107 4.19 17.23 7.21
N ASP A 108 5.45 16.94 6.91
CA ASP A 108 6.58 17.38 7.73
C ASP A 108 6.69 18.92 7.71
N GLU A 109 6.50 19.54 6.54
CA GLU A 109 6.47 21.01 6.38
C GLU A 109 5.38 21.67 7.24
N LYS A 110 4.19 21.04 7.35
CA LYS A 110 3.08 21.56 8.16
C LYS A 110 3.29 21.45 9.67
N VAL A 111 4.15 20.55 10.12
CA VAL A 111 4.44 20.36 11.56
C VAL A 111 5.64 21.20 12.00
N SER A 112 6.50 21.60 11.06
CA SER A 112 7.66 22.46 11.32
C SER A 112 7.38 23.96 11.26
N ALA A 113 6.21 24.37 10.72
CA ALA A 113 5.73 25.75 10.71
C ALA A 113 4.87 26.03 11.94
#